data_AF-M0LT99-F1
#
_entry.id   AF-M0LT99-F1
#
_cell.length_a   1.000
_cell.length_b   1.000
_cell.length_c   1.000
_cell.angle_alpha   90.00
_cell.angle_beta   90.00
_cell.angle_gamma   90.00
#
_symmetry.space_group_name_H-M   'P 1'
#
loop_
_entity.id
_entity.type
_entity.pdbx_description
1 polymer ?
#
loop_
_entity_poly.entity_id
_entity_poly.type
_entity_poly.pdbx_seq_one_letter_code
_entity_poly.pdbx_strand_id
1 'polypeptide(L)'
;MTDESVGIPSLETLDELADRILEHAVAELDPERTTLEVTGYADGDYRIEAYETISIRIDPDRDEEIWERVAIRYDRRREWIQRRHYQEIGGEETTVEVRDLEAYPDPVAMAESEGE
;
A
#
# COMPACT_ATOMS: atom_id res chain seq x y z
N MET A 1 21.21 -9.69 20.97
CA MET A 1 20.64 -10.82 20.21
C MET A 1 19.86 -10.18 19.08
N THR A 2 20.39 -10.26 17.86
CA THR A 2 19.72 -9.88 16.62
C THR A 2 18.65 -10.93 16.36
N ASP A 3 17.38 -10.55 16.50
CA ASP A 3 16.27 -11.43 16.15
C ASP A 3 16.17 -11.49 14.62
N GLU A 4 16.64 -12.61 14.07
CA GLU A 4 16.70 -12.94 12.64
C GLU A 4 15.32 -13.39 12.10
N SER A 5 14.23 -12.78 12.54
CA SER A 5 12.89 -12.98 11.95
C SER A 5 12.48 -11.80 11.05
N VAL A 6 13.38 -11.34 10.17
CA VAL A 6 12.99 -10.49 9.02
C VAL A 6 12.48 -11.42 7.91
N GLY A 7 11.51 -12.27 8.24
CA GLY A 7 10.83 -13.13 7.30
C GLY A 7 9.62 -12.41 6.72
N ILE A 8 9.26 -12.76 5.48
CA ILE A 8 7.94 -12.42 4.94
C ILE A 8 6.90 -12.87 5.98
N PRO A 9 5.94 -12.01 6.36
CA PRO A 9 4.94 -12.34 7.37
C PRO A 9 4.15 -13.60 6.99
N SER A 10 3.56 -14.24 7.99
CA SER A 10 2.64 -15.35 7.79
C SER A 10 1.52 -14.96 6.82
N LEU A 11 1.05 -15.95 6.05
CA LEU A 11 -0.05 -15.74 5.10
C LEU A 11 -1.31 -15.18 5.81
N GLU A 12 -1.57 -15.58 7.05
CA GLU A 12 -2.68 -15.06 7.86
C GLU A 12 -2.56 -13.55 8.08
N THR A 13 -1.37 -13.07 8.47
CA THR A 13 -1.12 -11.63 8.64
C THR A 13 -1.23 -10.86 7.31
N LEU A 14 -0.79 -11.46 6.20
CA LEU A 14 -0.96 -10.85 4.88
C LEU A 14 -2.43 -10.77 4.46
N ASP A 15 -3.24 -11.77 4.82
CA ASP A 15 -4.67 -11.82 4.55
C ASP A 15 -5.41 -10.73 5.33
N GLU A 16 -5.15 -10.63 6.64
CA GLU A 16 -5.71 -9.56 7.49
C GLU A 16 -5.33 -8.17 6.99
N LEU A 17 -4.07 -7.96 6.62
CA LEU A 17 -3.61 -6.68 6.10
C LEU A 17 -4.22 -6.36 4.73
N ALA A 18 -4.37 -7.36 3.87
CA ALA A 18 -5.03 -7.20 2.57
C ALA A 18 -6.49 -6.78 2.76
N ASP A 19 -7.21 -7.39 3.71
CA ASP A 19 -8.60 -7.06 4.02
C ASP A 19 -8.70 -5.60 4.50
N ARG A 20 -7.86 -5.17 5.46
CA ARG A 20 -7.81 -3.77 5.91
C ARG A 20 -7.55 -2.78 4.78
N ILE A 21 -6.60 -3.10 3.89
CA ILE A 21 -6.32 -2.24 2.73
C ILE A 21 -7.53 -2.17 1.79
N LEU A 22 -8.22 -3.30 1.56
CA LEU A 22 -9.41 -3.34 0.72
C LEU A 22 -10.58 -2.57 1.33
N GLU A 23 -10.77 -2.61 2.64
CA GLU A 23 -11.79 -1.79 3.34
C GLU A 23 -11.58 -0.30 3.06
N HIS A 24 -10.33 0.18 3.17
CA HIS A 24 -9.99 1.56 2.81
C HIS A 24 -10.08 1.82 1.30
N ALA A 25 -9.70 0.85 0.45
CA ALA A 25 -9.78 0.99 -0.99
C ALA A 25 -11.22 1.15 -1.47
N VAL A 26 -12.18 0.42 -0.89
CA VAL A 26 -13.61 0.57 -1.21
C VAL A 26 -14.14 1.97 -0.86
N ALA A 27 -13.59 2.61 0.17
CA ALA A 27 -13.98 3.96 0.56
C ALA A 27 -13.31 5.07 -0.28
N GLU A 28 -12.08 4.83 -0.73
CA GLU A 28 -11.22 5.87 -1.33
C GLU A 28 -11.05 5.75 -2.85
N LEU A 29 -11.22 4.56 -3.41
CA LEU A 29 -10.97 4.24 -4.81
C LEU A 29 -12.24 3.74 -5.50
N ASP A 30 -12.23 3.77 -6.83
CA ASP A 30 -13.28 3.13 -7.62
C ASP A 30 -13.12 1.59 -7.63
N PRO A 31 -14.08 0.81 -7.12
CA PRO A 31 -13.93 -0.64 -6.97
C PRO A 31 -13.88 -1.38 -8.31
N GLU A 32 -14.42 -0.81 -9.40
CA GLU A 32 -14.38 -1.44 -10.72
C GLU A 32 -13.00 -1.28 -11.39
N ARG A 33 -12.20 -0.32 -10.91
CA ARG A 33 -10.85 -0.01 -11.42
C ARG A 33 -9.74 -0.37 -10.43
N THR A 34 -10.09 -0.81 -9.23
CA THR A 34 -9.14 -1.15 -8.18
C THR A 34 -8.48 -2.50 -8.47
N THR A 35 -7.15 -2.52 -8.38
CA THR A 35 -6.33 -3.74 -8.44
C THR A 35 -5.60 -3.90 -7.12
N LEU A 36 -5.71 -5.09 -6.51
CA LEU A 36 -4.90 -5.47 -5.35
C LEU A 36 -3.63 -6.17 -5.82
N GLU A 37 -2.48 -5.70 -5.33
CA GLU A 37 -1.17 -6.24 -5.66
C GLU A 37 -0.37 -6.55 -4.39
N VAL A 38 0.28 -7.71 -4.40
CA VAL A 38 1.25 -8.14 -3.39
C VAL A 38 2.61 -8.33 -4.08
N THR A 39 3.57 -7.46 -3.78
CA THR A 39 4.95 -7.56 -4.25
C THR A 39 5.84 -8.12 -3.14
N GLY A 40 6.56 -9.21 -3.40
CA GLY A 40 7.65 -9.69 -2.54
C GLY A 40 9.02 -9.29 -3.10
N TYR A 41 9.91 -8.81 -2.25
CA TYR A 41 11.29 -8.46 -2.60
C TYR A 41 12.27 -9.56 -2.17
N ALA A 42 13.42 -9.64 -2.85
CA ALA A 42 14.43 -10.67 -2.61
C ALA A 42 15.05 -10.63 -1.20
N ASP A 43 14.97 -9.48 -0.51
CA ASP A 43 15.46 -9.28 0.87
C ASP A 43 14.47 -9.79 1.94
N GLY A 44 13.34 -10.39 1.55
CA GLY A 44 12.28 -10.79 2.47
C GLY A 44 11.35 -9.65 2.88
N ASP A 45 11.54 -8.46 2.29
CA ASP A 45 10.57 -7.37 2.39
C ASP A 45 9.39 -7.59 1.45
N TYR A 46 8.27 -6.94 1.73
CA TYR A 46 7.06 -7.06 0.94
C TYR A 46 6.33 -5.72 0.89
N ARG A 47 5.50 -5.58 -0.12
CA ARG A 47 4.59 -4.46 -0.30
C ARG A 47 3.23 -4.99 -0.68
N ILE A 48 2.21 -4.48 0.00
CA ILE A 48 0.83 -4.78 -0.31
C ILE A 48 0.12 -3.45 -0.55
N GLU A 49 -0.52 -3.32 -1.70
CA GLU A 49 -1.22 -2.11 -2.09
C GLU A 49 -2.45 -2.43 -2.94
N ALA A 50 -3.52 -1.65 -2.75
CA ALA A 50 -4.64 -1.58 -3.67
C ALA A 50 -4.54 -0.27 -4.43
N TYR A 51 -4.53 -0.31 -5.76
CA TYR A 51 -4.37 0.90 -6.56
C TYR A 51 -5.39 1.00 -7.69
N GLU A 52 -5.67 2.23 -8.09
CA GLU A 52 -6.35 2.55 -9.33
C GLU A 52 -5.45 3.42 -10.22
N THR A 53 -5.47 3.17 -11.52
CA THR A 53 -4.83 4.06 -12.49
C THR A 53 -5.83 5.12 -12.92
N ILE A 54 -5.56 6.38 -12.58
CA ILE A 54 -6.42 7.54 -12.86
C ILE A 54 -6.31 7.95 -14.32
N SER A 55 -5.08 8.05 -14.83
CA SER A 55 -4.78 8.55 -16.17
C SER A 55 -3.47 7.98 -16.70
N ILE A 56 -3.38 7.86 -18.02
CA ILE A 56 -2.17 7.49 -18.75
C ILE A 56 -1.98 8.55 -19.83
N ARG A 57 -0.81 9.18 -19.87
CA ARG A 57 -0.47 10.21 -20.87
C ARG A 57 0.97 10.07 -21.35
N ILE A 58 1.27 10.52 -22.55
CA ILE A 58 2.64 10.59 -23.06
C ILE A 58 3.24 11.95 -22.69
N ASP A 59 4.42 11.93 -22.07
CA ASP A 59 5.23 13.13 -21.87
C ASP A 59 5.69 13.66 -23.23
N PRO A 60 5.31 14.89 -23.63
CA PRO A 60 5.61 15.40 -24.96
C PRO A 60 7.09 15.75 -25.17
N ASP A 61 7.86 15.92 -24.09
CA ASP A 61 9.28 16.28 -24.13
C ASP A 61 10.18 15.03 -24.16
N ARG A 62 9.71 13.92 -23.59
CA ARG A 62 10.52 12.71 -23.36
C ARG A 62 10.01 11.45 -24.09
N ASP A 63 8.81 11.49 -24.69
CA ASP A 63 8.14 10.34 -25.33
C ASP A 63 7.96 9.16 -24.35
N GLU A 64 7.80 9.46 -23.06
CA GLU A 64 7.64 8.48 -21.98
C GLU A 64 6.19 8.42 -21.51
N GLU A 65 5.68 7.22 -21.20
CA GLU A 65 4.36 7.06 -20.59
C GLU A 65 4.39 7.50 -19.12
N ILE A 66 3.55 8.48 -18.77
CA ILE A 66 3.26 8.91 -17.41
C ILE A 66 1.97 8.24 -16.97
N TRP A 67 2.09 7.38 -15.95
CA TRP A 67 0.98 6.71 -15.31
C TRP A 67 0.64 7.42 -14.01
N GLU A 68 -0.54 8.01 -13.92
CA GLU A 68 -1.02 8.63 -12.69
C GLU A 68 -1.88 7.62 -11.93
N ARG A 69 -1.49 7.30 -10.70
CA ARG A 69 -2.15 6.29 -9.87
C ARG A 69 -2.45 6.80 -8.47
N VAL A 70 -3.48 6.25 -7.86
CA VAL A 70 -3.78 6.40 -6.44
C VAL A 70 -3.75 5.00 -5.82
N ALA A 71 -3.01 4.84 -4.73
CA ALA A 71 -2.89 3.57 -4.03
C ALA A 71 -3.18 3.72 -2.54
N ILE A 72 -3.84 2.72 -1.97
CA ILE A 72 -3.91 2.46 -0.54
C ILE A 72 -2.84 1.43 -0.23
N ARG A 73 -1.88 1.78 0.63
CA ARG A 73 -0.68 0.97 0.88
C ARG A 73 -0.34 0.95 2.36
N TYR A 74 0.13 -0.20 2.82
CA TYR A 74 0.77 -0.32 4.13
C TYR A 74 2.24 0.12 4.08
N ASP A 75 2.60 1.09 4.90
CA ASP A 75 3.98 1.49 5.19
C ASP A 75 4.46 0.76 6.45
N ARG A 76 5.26 -0.28 6.23
CA ARG A 76 5.83 -1.11 7.31
C ARG A 76 6.78 -0.34 8.24
N ARG A 77 7.39 0.76 7.78
CA ARG A 77 8.37 1.52 8.60
C ARG A 77 7.70 2.37 9.65
N ARG A 78 6.53 2.92 9.30
CA ARG A 78 5.71 3.73 10.19
C ARG A 78 4.67 2.89 10.89
N GLU A 79 4.31 1.73 10.31
CA GLU A 79 3.19 0.90 10.72
C GLU A 79 1.86 1.64 10.46
N TRP A 80 1.65 2.13 9.22
CA TRP A 80 0.45 2.89 8.83
C TRP A 80 -0.10 2.43 7.48
N ILE A 81 -1.42 2.41 7.34
CA ILE A 81 -2.11 2.37 6.05
C ILE A 81 -2.28 3.81 5.56
N GLN A 82 -1.84 4.06 4.33
CA GLN A 82 -1.78 5.38 3.74
C GLN A 82 -2.39 5.38 2.34
N ARG A 83 -3.05 6.49 1.98
CA ARG A 83 -3.38 6.82 0.60
C ARG A 83 -2.22 7.58 -0.04
N ARG A 84 -1.76 7.12 -1.20
CA ARG A 84 -0.67 7.71 -1.96
C ARG A 84 -1.13 8.03 -3.37
N HIS A 85 -1.03 9.29 -3.76
CA HIS A 85 -1.16 9.70 -5.17
C HIS A 85 0.26 9.86 -5.73
N TYR A 86 0.55 9.14 -6.81
CA TYR A 86 1.87 9.16 -7.43
C TYR A 86 1.78 9.12 -8.95
N GLN A 87 2.88 9.50 -9.59
CA GLN A 87 3.12 9.38 -11.02
C GLN A 87 4.27 8.41 -11.25
N GLU A 88 4.11 7.48 -12.17
CA GLU A 88 5.14 6.53 -12.59
C GLU A 88 5.58 6.88 -14.02
N ILE A 89 6.89 7.10 -14.21
CA ILE A 89 7.50 7.44 -15.50
C ILE A 89 8.72 6.54 -15.69
N GLY A 90 8.74 5.74 -16.77
CA GLY A 90 9.89 4.85 -17.03
C GLY A 90 10.15 3.82 -15.91
N GLY A 91 9.14 3.51 -15.08
CA GLY A 91 9.26 2.65 -13.90
C GLY A 91 9.73 3.37 -12.63
N GLU A 92 9.99 4.67 -12.69
CA GLU A 92 10.32 5.49 -11.51
C GLU A 92 9.05 6.13 -10.91
N GLU A 93 8.80 5.86 -9.63
CA GLU A 93 7.69 6.43 -8.88
C GLU A 93 8.04 7.82 -8.31
N THR A 94 7.22 8.82 -8.61
CA THR A 94 7.24 10.14 -7.98
C THR A 94 5.96 10.37 -7.20
N THR A 95 6.08 10.51 -5.88
CA THR A 95 4.93 10.78 -5.01
C THR A 95 4.48 12.23 -5.13
N VAL A 96 3.18 12.43 -5.34
CA VAL A 96 2.51 13.74 -5.40
C VAL A 96 1.90 14.08 -4.04
N GLU A 97 1.17 13.14 -3.44
CA GLU A 97 0.49 13.33 -2.15
C GLU A 97 0.54 12.04 -1.34
N VAL A 98 0.69 12.18 -0.01
CA VAL A 98 0.50 11.10 0.96
C VAL A 98 -0.49 11.56 2.02
N ARG A 99 -1.47 10.71 2.32
CA ARG A 99 -2.44 10.92 3.39
C ARG A 99 -2.50 9.70 4.27
N ASP A 100 -2.26 9.90 5.55
CA ASP A 100 -2.38 8.87 6.57
C ASP A 100 -3.86 8.51 6.77
N LEU A 101 -4.19 7.21 6.78
CA LEU A 101 -5.56 6.72 6.98
C LEU A 101 -5.72 6.05 8.33
N GLU A 102 -4.79 5.14 8.67
CA GLU A 102 -4.87 4.30 9.85
C GLU A 102 -3.46 3.92 10.32
N ALA A 103 -3.26 3.84 11.64
CA ALA A 103 -2.09 3.19 12.22
C ALA A 103 -2.36 1.69 12.35
N TYR A 104 -1.40 0.84 12.01
CA TYR A 104 -1.55 -0.61 12.02
C TYR A 104 -0.33 -1.30 12.66
N PRO A 105 -0.49 -2.03 13.78
CA PRO A 105 -1.78 -2.44 14.35
C PRO A 105 -2.54 -1.28 15.01
N ASP A 106 -3.86 -1.26 14.87
CA ASP A 106 -4.69 -0.20 15.43
C ASP A 106 -4.59 -0.22 16.97
N PRO A 107 -4.11 0.86 17.61
CA PRO A 107 -3.86 0.86 19.05
C PRO A 107 -5.16 0.78 19.88
N VAL A 108 -6.31 1.12 19.31
CA VAL A 108 -7.62 1.00 19.97
C VAL A 108 -8.09 -0.45 19.92
N ALA A 109 -7.98 -1.11 18.76
CA ALA A 109 -8.29 -2.54 18.61
C ALA A 109 -7.42 -3.44 19.51
N MET A 110 -6.15 -3.06 19.71
CA MET A 110 -5.25 -3.76 20.64
C MET A 110 -5.69 -3.61 22.10
N ALA A 111 -6.22 -2.44 22.49
CA ALA A 111 -6.69 -2.20 23.86
C ALA A 111 -7.97 -2.97 24.21
N GLU A 112 -8.81 -3.27 23.21
CA GLU A 112 -10.01 -4.10 23.38
C GLU A 112 -9.67 -5.59 23.55
N SER A 113 -8.48 -6.01 23.12
CA SER A 113 -8.01 -7.40 23.20
C SER A 113 -7.32 -7.77 24.53
N GLU A 114 -7.04 -6.80 25.42
CA GLU A 114 -6.45 -7.04 26.76
C GLU A 114 -7.49 -7.10 27.89
N GLY A 115 -8.78 -7.24 27.54
CA GLY A 115 -9.92 -7.15 28.47
C GLY A 115 -10.72 -8.44 28.70
N GLU A 116 -10.14 -9.62 28.48
CA GLU A 116 -10.78 -10.93 28.76
C GLU A 116 -10.16 -11.69 29.95
#